data_AF-A0A964XNR8-F1
#
_entry.id   AF-A0A964XNR8-F1
#
_cell.length_a   1.000
_cell.length_b   1.000
_cell.length_c   1.000
_cell.angle_alpha   90.00
_cell.angle_beta   90.00
_cell.angle_gamma   90.00
#
_symmetry.space_group_name_H-M   'P 1'
#
loop_
_entity.id
_entity.type
_entity.pdbx_description
1 polymer ?
#
loop_
_entity_poly.entity_id
_entity_poly.type
_entity_poly.pdbx_seq_one_letter_code
_entity_poly.pdbx_strand_id
1 'polypeptide(L)'
;MATDTANPARPAPAAAVAALRGGVAELARARECGAWTPAPLERRIAELLAVATAGDGLLTADRVRAALWEGAFPLFQENDGRLAALLSQTLKVLHTVDACPRCAYGPGDSGHALRHALRHGDGCAVAVLAEVRAFLVVLARGHAQA
;
A
#
# COMPACT_ATOMS: atom_id res chain seq x y z
N MET A 1 -11.12 -39.24 -11.78
CA MET A 1 -10.05 -38.50 -11.09
C MET A 1 -9.73 -37.26 -11.89
N ALA A 2 -10.18 -36.10 -11.42
CA ALA A 2 -9.71 -34.79 -11.89
C ALA A 2 -9.57 -33.95 -10.62
N THR A 3 -8.34 -33.78 -10.15
CA THR A 3 -8.03 -32.85 -9.07
C THR A 3 -8.14 -31.45 -9.65
N ASP A 4 -9.28 -30.83 -9.38
CA ASP A 4 -9.52 -29.40 -9.51
C ASP A 4 -8.38 -28.69 -8.77
N THR A 5 -7.43 -28.15 -9.53
CA THR A 5 -6.30 -27.41 -9.00
C THR A 5 -6.88 -26.11 -8.48
N ALA A 6 -7.14 -26.06 -7.18
CA ALA A 6 -7.58 -24.86 -6.48
C ALA A 6 -6.62 -23.72 -6.82
N ASN A 7 -7.05 -22.88 -7.75
CA ASN A 7 -6.46 -21.56 -7.98
C ASN A 7 -6.43 -20.88 -6.61
N PRO A 8 -5.26 -20.46 -6.06
CA PRO A 8 -5.21 -19.83 -4.76
C PRO A 8 -6.11 -18.60 -4.81
N ALA A 9 -7.29 -18.74 -4.23
CA ALA A 9 -8.38 -17.80 -4.40
C ALA A 9 -7.88 -16.42 -4.01
N ARG A 10 -7.86 -15.50 -4.98
CA ARG A 10 -7.62 -14.09 -4.72
C ARG A 10 -8.54 -13.70 -3.55
N PRO A 11 -7.98 -13.24 -2.41
CA PRO A 11 -8.81 -12.94 -1.26
C PRO A 11 -9.88 -11.93 -1.66
N ALA A 12 -11.10 -12.12 -1.17
CA ALA A 12 -12.19 -11.20 -1.44
C ALA A 12 -11.74 -9.76 -1.09
N PRO A 13 -12.13 -8.73 -1.86
CA PRO A 13 -11.64 -7.37 -1.68
C PRO A 13 -11.73 -6.85 -0.24
N ALA A 14 -12.80 -7.20 0.48
CA ALA A 14 -12.98 -6.86 1.89
C ALA A 14 -11.94 -7.51 2.83
N ALA A 15 -11.56 -8.76 2.59
CA ALA A 15 -10.53 -9.46 3.38
C ALA A 15 -9.13 -8.86 3.14
N ALA A 16 -8.83 -8.47 1.91
CA ALA A 16 -7.58 -7.77 1.58
C ALA A 16 -7.51 -6.39 2.26
N VAL A 17 -8.61 -5.64 2.28
CA VAL A 17 -8.72 -4.35 2.99
C VAL A 17 -8.57 -4.52 4.50
N ALA A 18 -9.22 -5.53 5.09
CA ALA A 18 -9.12 -5.80 6.52
C ALA A 18 -7.69 -6.21 6.94
N ALA A 19 -7.03 -7.06 6.14
CA ALA A 19 -5.64 -7.44 6.36
C ALA A 19 -4.70 -6.23 6.29
N LEU A 20 -4.88 -5.36 5.28
CA LEU A 20 -4.08 -4.15 5.13
C LEU A 20 -4.27 -3.20 6.31
N ARG A 21 -5.51 -2.98 6.75
CA ARG A 21 -5.80 -2.15 7.93
C ARG A 21 -5.15 -2.71 9.19
N GLY A 22 -5.25 -4.02 9.40
CA GLY A 22 -4.59 -4.72 10.49
C GLY A 22 -3.08 -4.51 10.47
N GLY A 23 -2.44 -4.67 9.31
CA GLY A 23 -1.00 -4.46 9.14
C GLY A 23 -0.55 -3.02 9.42
N VAL A 24 -1.31 -2.00 8.97
CA VAL A 24 -1.03 -0.60 9.32
C VAL A 24 -1.11 -0.39 10.82
N ALA A 25 -2.18 -0.85 11.46
CA ALA A 25 -2.39 -0.67 12.90
C ALA A 25 -1.32 -1.38 13.74
N GLU A 26 -0.93 -2.60 13.36
CA GLU A 26 0.14 -3.36 14.01
C GLU A 26 1.47 -2.63 13.93
N LEU A 27 1.85 -2.18 12.72
CA LEU A 27 3.14 -1.52 12.51
C LEU A 27 3.19 -0.13 13.16
N ALA A 28 2.07 0.61 13.15
CA ALA A 28 1.93 1.87 13.88
C ALA A 28 2.11 1.66 15.39
N ARG A 29 1.45 0.65 15.96
CA ARG A 29 1.59 0.30 17.38
C ARG A 29 3.02 -0.14 17.72
N ALA A 30 3.63 -0.97 16.88
CA ALA A 30 5.01 -1.43 17.05
C ALA A 30 6.00 -0.25 17.05
N ARG A 31 5.74 0.78 16.22
CA ARG A 31 6.51 2.03 16.23
C ARG A 31 6.31 2.81 17.51
N GLU A 32 5.06 3.00 17.94
CA GLU A 32 4.72 3.77 19.14
C GLU A 32 5.32 3.18 20.42
N CYS A 33 5.40 1.85 20.53
CA CYS A 33 6.04 1.18 21.66
C CYS A 33 7.55 0.98 21.49
N GLY A 34 8.15 1.44 20.39
CA GLY A 34 9.58 1.28 20.10
C GLY A 34 10.01 -0.14 19.70
N ALA A 35 9.07 -1.08 19.54
CA ALA A 35 9.34 -2.45 19.09
C ALA A 35 9.71 -2.55 17.61
N TRP A 36 9.50 -1.48 16.85
CA TRP A 36 9.93 -1.36 15.46
C TRP A 36 10.37 0.08 15.17
N THR A 37 11.57 0.25 14.61
CA THR A 37 12.08 1.55 14.16
C THR A 37 12.43 1.44 12.68
N PRO A 38 11.89 2.32 11.81
CA PRO A 38 12.10 2.22 10.38
C PRO A 38 13.58 2.41 10.03
N ALA A 39 14.11 1.51 9.22
CA ALA A 39 15.47 1.58 8.72
C ALA A 39 15.64 2.75 7.72
N PRO A 40 16.89 3.16 7.38
CA PRO A 40 17.12 4.27 6.46
C PRO A 40 16.42 4.11 5.10
N LEU A 41 16.42 2.91 4.51
CA LEU A 41 15.75 2.66 3.23
C LEU A 41 14.23 2.67 3.37
N GLU A 42 13.68 2.07 4.43
CA GLU A 42 12.24 2.14 4.72
C GLU A 42 11.74 3.59 4.85
N ARG A 43 12.52 4.46 5.50
CA ARG A 43 12.24 5.90 5.58
C ARG A 43 12.30 6.56 4.21
N ARG A 44 13.33 6.27 3.42
CA ARG A 44 13.49 6.81 2.07
C ARG A 44 12.31 6.45 1.16
N ILE A 45 11.85 5.20 1.20
CA ILE A 45 10.69 4.76 0.43
C ILE A 45 9.42 5.47 0.91
N ALA A 46 9.25 5.65 2.23
CA ALA A 46 8.13 6.39 2.78
C ALA A 46 8.12 7.86 2.33
N GLU A 47 9.29 8.52 2.26
CA GLU A 47 9.43 9.87 1.71
C GLU A 47 9.05 9.94 0.23
N LEU A 48 9.57 9.04 -0.60
CA LEU A 48 9.26 8.99 -2.03
C LEU A 48 7.75 8.87 -2.26
N LEU A 49 7.09 8.01 -1.49
CA LEU A 49 5.64 7.84 -1.56
C LEU A 49 4.87 9.04 -1.01
N ALA A 50 5.33 9.67 0.07
CA ALA A 50 4.73 10.89 0.60
C ALA A 50 4.80 12.04 -0.43
N VAL A 51 5.93 12.20 -1.12
CA VAL A 51 6.11 13.20 -2.18
C VAL A 51 5.26 12.86 -3.41
N ALA A 52 5.28 11.61 -3.86
CA ALA A 52 4.50 11.16 -5.02
C ALA A 52 2.99 11.33 -4.83
N THR A 53 2.51 11.36 -3.58
CA THR A 53 1.10 11.56 -3.23
C THR A 53 0.76 12.99 -2.78
N ALA A 54 1.73 13.91 -2.73
CA ALA A 54 1.50 15.26 -2.20
C ALA A 54 0.51 16.09 -3.03
N GLY A 55 0.42 15.84 -4.35
CA GLY A 55 -0.44 16.61 -5.25
C GLY A 55 -1.92 16.23 -5.20
N ASP A 56 -2.24 14.93 -5.23
CA ASP A 56 -3.61 14.42 -5.33
C ASP A 56 -4.03 13.56 -4.12
N GLY A 57 -3.12 13.28 -3.20
CA GLY A 57 -3.36 12.45 -2.02
C GLY A 57 -3.51 10.96 -2.31
N LEU A 58 -3.28 10.52 -3.55
CA LEU A 58 -3.63 9.17 -4.03
C LEU A 58 -2.42 8.24 -4.04
N LEU A 59 -2.51 7.12 -3.36
CA LEU A 59 -1.56 6.02 -3.56
C LEU A 59 -2.01 5.20 -4.78
N THR A 60 -1.14 5.01 -5.77
CA THR A 60 -1.43 4.19 -6.95
C THR A 60 -0.43 3.05 -7.07
N ALA A 61 -0.78 1.99 -7.80
CA ALA A 61 0.11 0.83 -7.96
C ALA A 61 1.44 1.24 -8.61
N ASP A 62 1.38 2.16 -9.58
CA ASP A 62 2.58 2.66 -10.27
C ASP A 62 3.49 3.46 -9.35
N ARG A 63 2.93 4.31 -8.48
CA ARG A 63 3.72 5.06 -7.49
C ARG A 63 4.39 4.14 -6.47
N VAL A 64 3.68 3.09 -6.04
CA VAL A 64 4.25 2.07 -5.14
C VAL A 64 5.37 1.29 -5.83
N ARG A 65 5.16 0.84 -7.07
CA ARG A 65 6.21 0.14 -7.84
C ARG A 65 7.41 1.04 -8.13
N ALA A 66 7.20 2.31 -8.48
CA ALA A 66 8.27 3.26 -8.73
C ALA A 66 9.12 3.50 -7.47
N ALA A 67 8.49 3.64 -6.30
CA ALA A 67 9.22 3.77 -5.04
C ALA A 67 9.97 2.49 -4.65
N LEU A 68 9.43 1.32 -4.96
CA LEU A 68 10.10 0.03 -4.72
C LEU A 68 11.27 -0.23 -5.68
N TRP A 69 11.22 0.32 -6.90
CA TRP A 69 12.31 0.16 -7.86
C TRP A 69 13.65 0.70 -7.31
N GLU A 70 13.58 1.74 -6.49
CA GLU A 70 14.70 2.28 -5.72
C GLU A 70 14.94 1.44 -4.45
N GLY A 71 15.53 0.26 -4.60
CA GLY A 71 15.98 -0.56 -3.45
C GLY A 71 15.06 -1.71 -3.04
N ALA A 72 14.36 -2.35 -3.99
CA ALA A 72 13.44 -3.46 -3.71
C ALA A 72 14.07 -4.63 -2.93
N PHE A 73 15.34 -4.98 -3.21
CA PHE A 73 15.94 -6.19 -2.64
C PHE A 73 16.35 -6.07 -1.16
N PRO A 74 17.02 -4.98 -0.72
CA PRO A 74 17.32 -4.80 0.71
C PRO A 74 16.06 -4.62 1.57
N LEU A 75 14.98 -4.07 1.02
CA LEU A 75 13.73 -3.82 1.75
C LEU A 75 13.10 -5.09 2.35
N PHE A 76 13.24 -6.24 1.70
CA PHE A 76 12.73 -7.51 2.22
C PHE A 76 13.61 -8.10 3.33
N GLN A 77 14.83 -7.61 3.49
CA GLN A 77 15.77 -8.07 4.53
C GLN A 77 15.80 -7.12 5.74
N GLU A 78 15.48 -5.84 5.55
CA GLU A 78 15.39 -4.87 6.63
C GLU A 78 14.14 -5.10 7.49
N ASN A 79 14.30 -5.05 8.82
CA ASN A 79 13.21 -5.13 9.79
C ASN A 79 12.23 -6.29 9.53
N ASP A 80 12.76 -7.48 9.22
CA ASP A 80 12.01 -8.69 8.87
C ASP A 80 11.06 -8.51 7.65
N GLY A 81 11.30 -7.49 6.82
CA GLY A 81 10.46 -7.17 5.67
C GLY A 81 9.07 -6.64 6.05
N ARG A 82 8.87 -6.12 7.27
CA ARG A 82 7.54 -5.66 7.74
C ARG A 82 6.96 -4.56 6.86
N LEU A 83 7.75 -3.55 6.46
CA LEU A 83 7.28 -2.53 5.51
C LEU A 83 7.05 -3.13 4.11
N ALA A 84 7.91 -4.04 3.66
CA ALA A 84 7.77 -4.72 2.37
C ALA A 84 6.46 -5.52 2.29
N ALA A 85 6.09 -6.20 3.37
CA ALA A 85 4.84 -6.93 3.51
C ALA A 85 3.63 -5.99 3.45
N LEU A 86 3.69 -4.85 4.14
CA LEU A 86 2.64 -3.83 4.11
C LEU A 86 2.43 -3.25 2.69
N LEU A 87 3.51 -2.92 2.00
CA LEU A 87 3.46 -2.42 0.62
C LEU A 87 2.94 -3.48 -0.36
N SER A 88 3.30 -4.75 -0.14
CA SER A 88 2.77 -5.87 -0.92
C SER A 88 1.26 -6.05 -0.72
N GLN A 89 0.75 -5.90 0.51
CA GLN A 89 -0.69 -5.91 0.79
C GLN A 89 -1.40 -4.71 0.14
N THR A 90 -0.73 -3.55 0.15
CA THR A 90 -1.23 -2.34 -0.49
C THR A 90 -1.38 -2.51 -2.00
N LEU A 91 -0.39 -3.11 -2.66
CA LEU A 91 -0.47 -3.45 -4.09
C LEU A 91 -1.63 -4.42 -4.40
N LYS A 92 -1.89 -5.40 -3.53
CA LYS A 92 -3.04 -6.31 -3.70
C LYS A 92 -4.37 -5.55 -3.68
N VAL A 93 -4.54 -4.60 -2.75
CA VAL A 93 -5.74 -3.75 -2.68
C VAL A 93 -5.83 -2.84 -3.91
N LEU A 94 -4.74 -2.20 -4.30
CA LEU A 94 -4.70 -1.33 -5.49
C LEU A 94 -5.07 -2.09 -6.77
N HIS A 95 -4.57 -3.31 -6.96
CA HIS A 95 -4.93 -4.14 -8.11
C HIS A 95 -6.40 -4.56 -8.11
N THR A 96 -7.06 -4.65 -6.96
CA THR A 96 -8.52 -4.88 -6.94
C THR A 96 -9.32 -3.67 -7.38
N VAL A 97 -8.82 -2.46 -7.10
CA VAL A 97 -9.42 -1.20 -7.57
C VAL A 97 -9.19 -1.02 -9.07
N ASP A 98 -7.98 -1.29 -9.55
CA ASP A 98 -7.62 -1.21 -10.97
C ASP A 98 -8.34 -2.29 -11.82
N ALA A 99 -8.59 -3.47 -11.26
CA ALA A 99 -9.23 -4.59 -11.97
C ALA A 99 -10.77 -4.47 -12.07
N CYS A 100 -11.39 -3.40 -11.59
CA CYS A 100 -12.83 -3.21 -11.72
C CYS A 100 -13.21 -3.00 -13.20
N PRO A 101 -13.97 -3.92 -13.84
CA PRO A 101 -14.29 -3.83 -15.27
C PRO A 101 -15.20 -2.63 -15.60
N ARG A 102 -15.89 -2.06 -14.61
CA ARG A 102 -16.64 -0.79 -14.74
C ARG A 102 -15.72 0.45 -14.81
N CYS A 103 -14.44 0.31 -14.49
CA CYS A 103 -13.42 1.35 -14.53
C CYS A 103 -12.39 1.13 -15.65
N ALA A 104 -12.45 -0.02 -16.35
CA ALA A 104 -11.43 -0.49 -17.30
C ALA A 104 -11.49 0.18 -18.69
N TYR A 105 -12.15 1.33 -18.85
CA TYR A 105 -12.14 2.06 -20.12
C TYR A 105 -11.03 3.13 -20.12
N GLY A 106 -9.79 2.69 -20.36
CA GLY A 106 -8.64 3.57 -20.61
C GLY A 106 -7.31 2.98 -20.10
N PRO A 107 -6.37 2.61 -20.97
CA PRO A 107 -5.04 2.17 -20.55
C PRO A 107 -4.22 3.39 -20.07
N GLY A 108 -3.91 3.46 -18.78
CA GLY A 108 -2.81 4.29 -18.28
C GLY A 108 -3.08 5.27 -17.14
N ASP A 109 -4.28 5.33 -16.55
CA ASP A 109 -4.54 6.23 -15.41
C ASP A 109 -5.16 5.50 -14.21
N SER A 110 -4.34 4.76 -13.47
CA SER A 110 -4.70 4.20 -12.15
C SER A 110 -5.21 5.28 -11.17
N GLY A 111 -4.82 6.55 -11.37
CA GLY A 111 -5.36 7.68 -10.62
C GLY A 111 -6.83 7.95 -10.95
N HIS A 112 -7.23 7.81 -12.21
CA HIS A 112 -8.62 7.95 -12.64
C HIS A 112 -9.52 6.83 -12.11
N ALA A 113 -9.05 5.58 -12.17
CA ALA A 113 -9.79 4.43 -11.64
C ALA A 113 -10.03 4.56 -10.13
N LEU A 114 -9.01 4.98 -9.37
CA LEU A 114 -9.14 5.25 -7.94
C LEU A 114 -10.10 6.43 -7.65
N ARG A 115 -10.05 7.51 -8.44
CA ARG A 115 -11.00 8.63 -8.34
C ARG A 115 -12.44 8.24 -8.67
N HIS A 116 -12.63 7.29 -9.57
CA HIS A 116 -13.95 6.77 -9.89
C HIS A 116 -14.47 5.87 -8.74
N ALA A 117 -13.63 4.98 -8.20
CA ALA A 117 -13.97 4.19 -7.02
C ALA A 117 -14.34 5.05 -5.80
N LEU A 118 -13.64 6.18 -5.60
CA LEU A 118 -13.96 7.20 -4.60
C LEU A 118 -15.39 7.74 -4.72
N ARG A 119 -15.89 7.92 -5.94
CA ARG A 119 -17.22 8.48 -6.20
C ARG A 119 -18.34 7.44 -6.12
N HIS A 120 -18.04 6.16 -6.29
CA HIS A 120 -19.04 5.10 -6.44
C HIS A 120 -19.14 4.10 -5.28
N GLY A 121 -18.46 4.34 -4.16
CA GLY A 121 -18.78 3.69 -2.89
C GLY A 121 -17.90 2.52 -2.46
N ASP A 122 -16.71 2.32 -3.06
CA ASP A 122 -15.66 1.44 -2.50
C ASP A 122 -14.91 2.14 -1.35
N GLY A 123 -15.67 2.74 -0.42
CA GLY A 123 -15.16 3.60 0.65
C GLY A 123 -14.18 2.90 1.58
N CYS A 124 -14.31 1.58 1.75
CA CYS A 124 -13.42 0.80 2.62
C CYS A 124 -11.99 0.68 2.06
N ALA A 125 -11.83 0.45 0.75
CA ALA A 125 -10.51 0.35 0.11
C ALA A 125 -9.82 1.72 0.05
N VAL A 126 -10.59 2.76 -0.25
CA VAL A 126 -10.11 4.14 -0.22
C VAL A 126 -9.63 4.54 1.18
N ALA A 127 -10.45 4.28 2.20
CA ALA A 127 -10.14 4.69 3.56
C ALA A 127 -8.85 4.05 4.04
N VAL A 128 -8.66 2.74 3.79
CA VAL A 128 -7.42 2.06 4.17
C VAL A 128 -6.20 2.58 3.40
N LEU A 129 -6.33 2.95 2.12
CA LEU A 129 -5.23 3.57 1.37
C LEU A 129 -4.85 4.95 1.90
N ALA A 130 -5.84 5.72 2.39
CA ALA A 130 -5.59 6.99 3.07
C ALA A 130 -4.89 6.78 4.43
N GLU A 131 -5.27 5.74 5.19
CA GLU A 131 -4.59 5.33 6.42
C GLU A 131 -3.12 4.96 6.14
N VAL A 132 -2.86 4.15 5.11
CA VAL A 132 -1.50 3.81 4.66
C VAL A 132 -0.71 5.07 4.32
N ARG A 133 -1.29 6.01 3.55
CA ARG A 133 -0.62 7.28 3.21
C ARG A 133 -0.28 8.08 4.46
N ALA A 134 -1.22 8.22 5.39
CA ALA A 134 -1.00 8.95 6.63
C ALA A 134 0.16 8.33 7.44
N PHE A 135 0.19 7.00 7.53
CA PHE A 135 1.29 6.27 8.16
C PHE A 135 2.63 6.54 7.46
N LEU A 136 2.70 6.47 6.12
CA LEU A 136 3.91 6.77 5.35
C LEU A 136 4.40 8.21 5.58
N VAL A 137 3.50 9.19 5.67
CA VAL A 137 3.85 10.59 5.99
C VAL A 137 4.45 10.71 7.39
N VAL A 138 3.93 9.96 8.37
CA VAL A 138 4.51 9.91 9.73
C VAL A 138 5.91 9.30 9.71
N LEU A 139 6.14 8.23 8.93
CA LEU A 139 7.47 7.64 8.77
C LEU A 139 8.47 8.62 8.14
N ALA A 140 8.05 9.32 7.08
CA ALA A 140 8.89 10.31 6.40
C ALA A 140 9.28 11.49 7.30
N ARG A 141 8.37 11.96 8.18
CA ARG A 141 8.61 13.10 9.07
C ARG A 141 9.49 12.79 10.28
N GLY A 142 9.67 11.51 10.62
CA GLY A 142 10.59 11.09 11.68
C GLY A 142 12.06 11.46 11.46
N HIS A 143 12.40 12.05 10.31
CA HIS A 143 13.75 12.49 9.93
C HIS A 143 14.12 13.90 10.41
N ALA A 144 13.17 14.71 10.89
CA ALA A 144 13.41 16.13 11.17
C ALA A 144 14.04 16.46 12.55
N GLN A 145 14.42 15.47 13.36
CA GLN A 145 14.93 15.69 14.74
C GLN A 145 16.19 14.89 15.10
N ALA A 146 17.04 14.54 14.15
CA ALA A 146 18.36 13.95 14.44
C ALA A 146 19.49 14.89 14.00
#